data_AF-A0A285KKM1-F1
#
_entry.id   AF-A0A285KKM1-F1
#
_cell.length_a   1.000
_cell.length_b   1.000
_cell.length_c   1.000
_cell.angle_alpha   90.00
_cell.angle_beta   90.00
_cell.angle_gamma   90.00
#
_symmetry.space_group_name_H-M   'P 1'
#
loop_
_entity.id
_entity.type
_entity.pdbx_description
1 polymer ?
#
loop_
_entity_poly.entity_id
_entity_poly.type
_entity_poly.pdbx_seq_one_letter_code
_entity_poly.pdbx_strand_id
1 'polypeptide(L)'
;MLGVGSDARIYVFDYERYRAEVVPGVLSLLRGGDVPPWLAGLPGSEWTDIWAPMAGRMRSRPVDLAAYCLWLGEDLAYLGNQLVMRPEGARQWLRCPSTTCPERSRCSFHAGAEQENVEELSFLYAAWVTLRCLGEGQFVGRSARPSAYDPLLEHLGVPGNDPIRLYLNALDVRGGVLGYEFENTGGTYGWLNPAETADLAARLDKLDLPRYERTFAAASAAFGAFHSGPSSELDWPALTLSFVRTVATIAATTGQGVLWGGDLYPESWRELLNL
;
A
#
# COMPACT_ATOMS: atom_id res chain seq x y z
N MET A 1 -10.34 24.34 -10.58
CA MET A 1 -10.35 23.49 -9.37
C MET A 1 -9.22 22.48 -9.54
N LEU A 2 -8.11 22.65 -8.80
CA LEU A 2 -7.08 21.61 -8.71
C LEU A 2 -7.72 20.44 -7.95
N GLY A 3 -7.96 19.32 -8.65
CA GLY A 3 -8.61 18.17 -8.05
C GLY A 3 -7.83 17.67 -6.83
N VAL A 4 -8.55 17.38 -5.75
CA VAL A 4 -8.01 16.72 -4.55
C VAL A 4 -7.58 15.32 -4.99
N GLY A 5 -6.27 15.06 -5.07
CA GLY A 5 -5.70 13.75 -5.40
C GLY A 5 -4.63 13.39 -4.38
N SER A 6 -4.56 12.11 -3.99
CA SER A 6 -3.60 11.63 -2.99
C SER A 6 -2.18 11.69 -3.52
N ASP A 7 -1.19 12.13 -2.75
CA ASP A 7 0.19 12.03 -3.19
C ASP A 7 0.65 10.57 -3.06
N ALA A 8 0.92 9.93 -4.20
CA ALA A 8 1.43 8.57 -4.24
C ALA A 8 2.95 8.57 -4.08
N ARG A 9 3.44 7.63 -3.28
CA ARG A 9 4.85 7.46 -2.93
C ARG A 9 5.20 5.98 -2.89
N ILE A 10 6.46 5.68 -3.20
CA ILE A 10 7.05 4.36 -2.99
C ILE A 10 8.07 4.42 -1.85
N TYR A 11 8.00 3.47 -0.92
CA TYR A 11 8.78 3.44 0.32
C TYR A 11 9.65 2.20 0.38
N VAL A 12 10.77 2.31 1.10
CA VAL A 12 11.44 1.14 1.68
C VAL A 12 10.53 0.55 2.76
N PHE A 13 10.35 -0.77 2.73
CA PHE A 13 9.38 -1.47 3.57
C PHE A 13 10.00 -2.63 4.33
N ASP A 14 9.92 -2.56 5.66
CA ASP A 14 10.30 -3.65 6.56
C ASP A 14 9.23 -4.75 6.58
N TYR A 15 9.29 -5.61 5.57
CA TYR A 15 8.33 -6.71 5.37
C TYR A 15 8.37 -7.74 6.51
N GLU A 16 9.55 -8.00 7.08
CA GLU A 16 9.69 -8.95 8.18
C GLU A 16 9.01 -8.41 9.45
N ARG A 17 9.22 -7.14 9.79
CA ARG A 17 8.50 -6.51 10.90
C ARG A 17 7.01 -6.44 10.63
N TYR A 18 6.60 -6.13 9.40
CA TYR A 18 5.18 -6.14 9.02
C TYR A 18 4.52 -7.50 9.33
N ARG A 19 5.15 -8.59 8.90
CA ARG A 19 4.67 -9.95 9.17
C ARG A 19 4.72 -10.35 10.63
N ALA A 20 5.74 -9.92 11.36
CA ALA A 20 5.94 -10.30 12.75
C ALA A 20 5.08 -9.49 13.73
N GLU A 21 4.72 -8.25 13.39
CA GLU A 21 4.08 -7.32 14.32
C GLU A 21 2.72 -6.82 13.85
N VAL A 22 2.65 -6.27 12.63
CA VAL A 22 1.44 -5.60 12.13
C VAL A 22 0.36 -6.64 11.81
N VAL A 23 0.69 -7.68 11.04
CA VAL A 23 -0.27 -8.72 10.65
C VAL A 23 -0.88 -9.42 11.86
N PRO A 24 -0.11 -9.93 12.85
CA PRO A 24 -0.69 -10.56 14.04
C PRO A 24 -1.50 -9.58 14.90
N GLY A 25 -1.09 -8.32 14.93
CA GLY A 25 -1.83 -7.27 15.63
C GLY A 25 -3.20 -7.01 15.01
N VAL A 26 -3.27 -6.93 13.67
CA VAL A 26 -4.54 -6.73 12.95
C VAL A 26 -5.44 -7.93 13.20
N LEU A 27 -4.91 -9.14 13.05
CA LEU A 27 -5.67 -10.37 13.27
C LEU A 27 -6.19 -10.49 14.71
N SER A 28 -5.40 -10.08 15.71
CA SER A 28 -5.85 -10.07 17.11
C SER A 28 -6.98 -9.06 17.35
N LEU A 29 -6.86 -7.86 16.78
CA LEU A 29 -7.90 -6.84 16.86
C LEU A 29 -9.21 -7.34 16.25
N LEU A 30 -9.14 -8.00 15.10
CA LEU A 30 -10.33 -8.49 14.40
C LEU A 30 -10.98 -9.69 15.10
N ARG A 31 -10.17 -10.59 15.66
CA ARG A 31 -10.67 -11.80 16.34
C ARG A 31 -11.20 -11.55 17.74
N GLY A 32 -10.68 -10.56 18.45
CA GLY A 32 -10.97 -10.39 19.87
C GLY A 32 -11.03 -8.95 20.35
N GLY A 33 -10.85 -7.98 19.47
CA GLY A 33 -10.64 -6.57 19.85
C GLY A 33 -9.38 -6.36 20.69
N ASP A 34 -8.43 -7.29 20.61
CA ASP A 34 -7.16 -7.21 21.34
C ASP A 34 -6.21 -6.28 20.59
N VAL A 35 -5.65 -5.33 21.33
CA VAL A 35 -4.78 -4.29 20.79
C VAL A 35 -3.34 -4.59 21.22
N PRO A 36 -2.36 -4.62 20.29
CA PRO A 36 -0.97 -4.84 20.64
C PRO A 36 -0.47 -3.82 21.68
N PRO A 37 0.36 -4.23 22.67
CA PRO A 37 0.84 -3.32 23.72
C PRO A 37 1.55 -2.08 23.18
N TRP A 38 2.27 -2.21 22.06
CA TRP A 38 2.96 -1.09 21.45
C TRP A 38 2.03 -0.03 20.87
N LEU A 39 0.78 -0.40 20.52
CA LEU A 39 -0.22 0.56 20.08
C LEU A 39 -0.85 1.28 21.27
N ALA A 40 -1.11 0.55 22.36
CA ALA A 40 -1.60 1.13 23.60
C ALA A 40 -0.59 2.14 24.21
N GLY A 41 0.68 2.04 23.83
CA GLY A 41 1.74 2.95 24.25
C GLY A 41 1.95 4.19 23.36
N LEU A 42 1.19 4.36 22.26
CA LEU A 42 1.32 5.56 21.44
C LEU A 42 0.76 6.78 22.18
N PRO A 43 1.52 7.89 22.31
CA PRO A 43 1.05 9.10 22.95
C PRO A 43 -0.03 9.80 22.11
N GLY A 44 -1.07 10.31 22.76
CA GLY A 44 -2.16 11.09 22.13
C GLY A 44 -3.55 10.48 22.38
N SER A 45 -4.45 11.28 22.97
CA SER A 45 -5.84 10.84 23.26
C SER A 45 -6.64 10.57 21.99
N GLU A 46 -6.40 11.35 20.94
CA GLU A 46 -7.14 11.29 19.67
C GLU A 46 -7.05 9.91 19.00
N TRP A 47 -5.94 9.18 19.21
CA TRP A 47 -5.79 7.82 18.68
C TRP A 47 -6.58 6.78 19.46
N THR A 48 -6.55 6.91 20.78
CA THR A 48 -7.35 6.05 21.67
C THR A 48 -8.83 6.23 21.36
N ASP A 49 -9.24 7.45 21.02
CA ASP A 49 -10.62 7.76 20.61
C ASP A 49 -11.02 7.08 19.28
N ILE A 50 -10.08 6.74 18.40
CA ILE A 50 -10.35 6.00 17.16
C ILE A 50 -10.32 4.49 17.39
N TRP A 51 -9.23 3.95 17.95
CA TRP A 51 -9.07 2.49 18.02
C TRP A 51 -9.86 1.85 19.16
N ALA A 52 -10.10 2.53 20.29
CA ALA A 52 -10.79 1.90 21.43
C ALA A 52 -12.27 1.60 21.13
N PRO A 53 -13.04 2.51 20.49
CA PRO A 53 -14.40 2.18 20.05
C PRO A 53 -14.42 1.03 19.04
N MET A 54 -13.49 1.03 18.07
CA MET A 54 -13.36 -0.06 17.10
C MET A 54 -13.06 -1.40 17.77
N ALA A 55 -12.11 -1.44 18.70
CA ALA A 55 -11.81 -2.63 19.50
C ALA A 55 -13.03 -3.12 20.29
N GLY A 56 -13.82 -2.21 20.86
CA GLY A 56 -15.11 -2.52 21.49
C GLY A 56 -16.11 -3.15 20.53
N ARG A 57 -16.24 -2.63 19.31
CA ARG A 57 -17.09 -3.20 18.25
C ARG A 57 -16.62 -4.58 17.83
N MET A 58 -15.32 -4.77 17.61
CA MET A 58 -14.75 -6.08 17.22
C MET A 58 -14.92 -7.12 18.33
N ARG A 59 -14.79 -6.74 19.61
CA ARG A 59 -15.14 -7.62 20.74
C ARG A 59 -16.58 -8.12 20.70
N SER A 60 -17.52 -7.27 20.30
CA SER A 60 -18.94 -7.63 20.24
C SER A 60 -19.29 -8.53 19.04
N ARG A 61 -18.46 -8.53 18.00
CA ARG A 61 -18.65 -9.25 16.73
C ARG A 61 -17.31 -9.70 16.16
N PRO A 62 -16.65 -10.68 16.79
CA PRO A 62 -15.33 -11.13 16.38
C PRO A 62 -15.35 -11.76 14.99
N VAL A 63 -14.30 -11.53 14.21
CA VAL A 63 -14.14 -12.07 12.86
C VAL A 63 -12.77 -12.72 12.72
N ASP A 64 -12.73 -13.97 12.26
CA ASP A 64 -11.49 -14.65 11.93
C ASP A 64 -11.23 -14.60 10.42
N LEU A 65 -10.61 -13.50 9.96
CA LEU A 65 -10.28 -13.34 8.53
C LEU A 65 -9.43 -14.51 8.01
N ALA A 66 -8.48 -15.02 8.79
CA ALA A 66 -7.62 -16.10 8.32
C ALA A 66 -8.40 -17.40 8.09
N ALA A 67 -9.45 -17.65 8.88
CA ALA A 67 -10.28 -18.85 8.72
C ALA A 67 -11.29 -18.71 7.55
N TYR A 68 -11.81 -17.51 7.31
CA TYR A 68 -12.97 -17.33 6.42
C TYR A 68 -12.70 -16.53 5.13
N CYS A 69 -11.62 -15.74 5.08
CA CYS A 69 -11.25 -14.94 3.92
C CYS A 69 -10.13 -15.63 3.13
N LEU A 70 -10.47 -16.74 2.46
CA LEU A 70 -9.52 -17.55 1.68
C LEU A 70 -8.88 -16.81 0.49
N TRP A 71 -9.37 -15.62 0.16
CA TRP A 71 -8.80 -14.72 -0.84
C TRP A 71 -7.63 -13.88 -0.31
N LEU A 72 -7.27 -14.09 0.97
CA LEU A 72 -6.14 -13.47 1.66
C LEU A 72 -5.01 -14.46 1.88
N GLY A 73 -3.79 -13.97 1.72
CA GLY A 73 -2.57 -14.64 2.14
C GLY A 73 -2.35 -14.51 3.65
N GLU A 74 -1.37 -15.26 4.15
CA GLU A 74 -0.96 -15.23 5.56
C GLU A 74 -0.48 -13.84 6.01
N ASP A 75 0.05 -13.05 5.08
CA ASP A 75 0.49 -11.68 5.28
C ASP A 75 -0.59 -10.66 4.94
N LEU A 76 -1.87 -11.06 4.88
CA LEU A 76 -2.97 -10.21 4.43
C LEU A 76 -2.78 -9.66 3.02
N ALA A 77 -2.02 -10.35 2.15
CA ALA A 77 -1.96 -10.06 0.74
C ALA A 77 -3.24 -10.49 0.02
N TYR A 78 -3.75 -9.66 -0.90
CA TYR A 78 -4.78 -10.10 -1.83
C TYR A 78 -4.22 -11.15 -2.81
N LEU A 79 -4.82 -12.35 -2.84
CA LEU A 79 -4.36 -13.47 -3.68
C LEU A 79 -5.05 -13.59 -5.05
N GLY A 80 -6.00 -12.73 -5.38
CA GLY A 80 -6.61 -12.72 -6.72
C GLY A 80 -7.55 -13.90 -7.02
N ASN A 81 -7.88 -14.76 -6.06
CA ASN A 81 -8.56 -16.03 -6.31
C ASN A 81 -10.09 -15.95 -6.49
N GLN A 82 -10.67 -14.74 -6.54
CA GLN A 82 -12.07 -14.55 -6.93
C GLN A 82 -12.24 -13.46 -7.99
N LEU A 83 -13.00 -13.77 -9.04
CA LEU A 83 -13.40 -12.87 -10.11
C LEU A 83 -14.23 -11.70 -9.52
N VAL A 84 -13.57 -10.58 -9.27
CA VAL A 84 -14.24 -9.28 -9.28
C VAL A 84 -14.39 -8.91 -10.75
N MET A 85 -15.62 -8.87 -11.26
CA MET A 85 -15.89 -8.26 -12.57
C MET A 85 -15.41 -6.81 -12.51
N ARG A 86 -14.35 -6.51 -13.25
CA ARG A 86 -13.78 -5.17 -13.39
C ARG A 86 -14.23 -4.61 -14.74
N PRO A 87 -15.16 -3.65 -14.79
CA PRO A 87 -15.26 -2.78 -15.95
C PRO A 87 -13.90 -2.09 -16.17
N GLU A 88 -13.46 -1.98 -17.43
CA GLU A 88 -12.32 -1.13 -17.79
C GLU A 88 -12.50 0.27 -17.19
N GLY A 89 -11.52 0.76 -16.43
CA GLY A 89 -11.55 2.08 -15.80
C GLY A 89 -12.37 2.21 -14.51
N ALA A 90 -13.06 1.16 -14.04
CA ALA A 90 -13.72 1.19 -12.75
C ALA A 90 -12.77 0.79 -11.62
N ARG A 91 -12.63 1.68 -10.63
CA ARG A 91 -11.98 1.47 -9.33
C ARG A 91 -12.24 0.04 -8.84
N GLN A 92 -11.16 -0.69 -8.60
CA GLN A 92 -11.26 -2.10 -8.26
C GLN A 92 -11.52 -2.17 -6.78
N TRP A 93 -12.80 -2.15 -6.40
CA TRP A 93 -13.16 -2.42 -5.04
C TRP A 93 -12.77 -3.86 -4.73
N LEU A 94 -11.69 -4.05 -3.98
CA LEU A 94 -11.35 -5.31 -3.34
C LEU A 94 -12.37 -5.50 -2.22
N ARG A 95 -13.57 -5.95 -2.59
CA ARG A 95 -14.63 -6.26 -1.66
C ARG A 95 -14.55 -7.72 -1.33
N CYS A 96 -14.72 -8.04 -0.04
CA CYS A 96 -15.12 -9.36 0.34
C CYS A 96 -16.36 -9.75 -0.50
N PRO A 97 -16.39 -10.96 -1.12
CA PRO A 97 -17.48 -11.46 -1.94
C PRO A 97 -18.69 -11.79 -1.06
N SER A 98 -19.28 -10.75 -0.44
CA SER A 98 -20.25 -10.76 0.66
C SER A 98 -21.38 -11.76 0.46
N THR A 99 -21.80 -11.99 -0.78
CA THR A 99 -22.85 -12.95 -1.14
C THR A 99 -22.51 -14.41 -0.84
N THR A 100 -21.23 -14.76 -0.76
CA THR A 100 -20.74 -16.13 -0.52
C THR A 100 -19.99 -16.28 0.81
N CYS A 101 -19.86 -15.20 1.58
CA CYS A 101 -19.14 -15.23 2.85
C CYS A 101 -19.95 -16.01 3.91
N PRO A 102 -19.40 -17.09 4.51
CA PRO A 102 -20.11 -17.86 5.53
C PRO A 102 -20.35 -17.04 6.81
N GLU A 103 -19.51 -16.05 7.09
CA GLU A 103 -19.63 -15.17 8.26
C GLU A 103 -20.44 -13.89 7.97
N ARG A 104 -21.13 -13.80 6.82
CA ARG A 104 -21.84 -12.58 6.39
C ARG A 104 -22.74 -11.98 7.46
N SER A 105 -23.51 -12.80 8.17
CA SER A 105 -24.47 -12.32 9.19
C SER A 105 -23.81 -11.84 10.49
N ARG A 106 -22.53 -12.10 10.70
CA ARG A 106 -21.80 -11.83 11.96
C ARG A 106 -20.65 -10.86 11.78
N CYS A 107 -20.05 -10.83 10.59
CA CYS A 107 -18.94 -9.98 10.25
C CYS A 107 -19.37 -8.50 10.23
N SER A 108 -18.65 -7.68 10.99
CA SER A 108 -18.85 -6.22 11.07
C SER A 108 -18.66 -5.51 9.72
N PHE A 109 -17.94 -6.13 8.78
CA PHE A 109 -17.71 -5.60 7.43
C PHE A 109 -18.85 -5.90 6.42
N HIS A 110 -19.94 -6.52 6.88
CA HIS A 110 -21.06 -6.95 6.01
C HIS A 110 -22.43 -6.38 6.41
N ALA A 111 -22.53 -5.55 7.45
CA ALA A 111 -23.83 -5.15 8.01
C ALA A 111 -23.96 -3.63 8.20
N GLY A 112 -24.58 -2.92 7.24
CA GLY A 112 -25.28 -1.62 7.40
C GLY A 112 -24.48 -0.38 7.82
N ALA A 113 -23.44 -0.52 8.64
CA ALA A 113 -22.40 0.44 9.02
C ALA A 113 -21.06 0.07 8.34
N GLU A 114 -21.15 -0.49 7.13
CA GLU A 114 -20.08 -1.17 6.39
C GLU A 114 -18.93 -0.24 6.00
N GLN A 115 -19.24 1.02 5.70
CA GLN A 115 -18.27 1.97 5.17
C GLN A 115 -17.34 2.51 6.27
N GLU A 116 -17.91 3.02 7.36
CA GLU A 116 -17.14 3.65 8.44
C GLU A 116 -16.16 2.66 9.10
N ASN A 117 -16.61 1.43 9.42
CA ASN A 117 -15.73 0.44 10.07
C ASN A 117 -14.55 0.01 9.19
N VAL A 118 -14.75 -0.02 7.87
CA VAL A 118 -13.70 -0.41 6.92
C VAL A 118 -12.73 0.75 6.69
N GLU A 119 -13.24 1.97 6.61
CA GLU A 119 -12.42 3.18 6.52
C GLU A 119 -11.57 3.36 7.79
N GLU A 120 -12.15 3.23 8.98
CA GLU A 120 -11.42 3.29 10.26
C GLU A 120 -10.35 2.19 10.36
N LEU A 121 -10.68 0.96 9.95
CA LEU A 121 -9.71 -0.14 9.95
C LEU A 121 -8.59 0.09 8.92
N SER A 122 -8.92 0.56 7.71
CA SER A 122 -7.95 0.95 6.69
C SER A 122 -7.02 2.03 7.19
N PHE A 123 -7.57 3.07 7.82
CA PHE A 123 -6.82 4.16 8.39
C PHE A 123 -5.89 3.69 9.51
N LEU A 124 -6.41 2.87 10.43
CA LEU A 124 -5.62 2.28 11.50
C LEU A 124 -4.50 1.40 10.96
N TYR A 125 -4.79 0.55 9.97
CA TYR A 125 -3.82 -0.29 9.30
C TYR A 125 -2.72 0.54 8.61
N ALA A 126 -3.10 1.56 7.85
CA ALA A 126 -2.17 2.46 7.19
C ALA A 126 -1.28 3.17 8.21
N ALA A 127 -1.84 3.65 9.33
CA ALA A 127 -1.07 4.24 10.42
C ALA A 127 -0.07 3.24 11.01
N TRP A 128 -0.48 1.99 11.26
CA TRP A 128 0.40 0.95 11.82
C TRP A 128 1.55 0.61 10.89
N VAL A 129 1.26 0.37 9.61
CA VAL A 129 2.29 0.14 8.59
C VAL A 129 3.25 1.33 8.52
N THR A 130 2.71 2.55 8.51
CA THR A 130 3.50 3.77 8.39
C THR A 130 4.45 3.96 9.57
N LEU A 131 3.96 3.75 10.80
CA LEU A 131 4.75 3.94 12.01
C LEU A 131 5.80 2.86 12.22
N ARG A 132 5.49 1.61 11.85
CA ARG A 132 6.31 0.45 12.20
C ARG A 132 7.26 0.02 11.10
N CYS A 133 6.81 0.13 9.84
CA CYS A 133 7.39 -0.61 8.74
C CYS A 133 7.94 0.27 7.62
N LEU A 134 7.56 1.55 7.55
CA LEU A 134 8.01 2.42 6.47
C LEU A 134 9.31 3.17 6.83
N GLY A 135 10.28 3.02 5.92
CA GLY A 135 11.48 3.85 5.87
C GLY A 135 11.28 5.11 5.02
N GLU A 136 12.37 5.60 4.44
CA GLU A 136 12.32 6.70 3.47
C GLU A 136 11.50 6.32 2.23
N GLY A 137 10.86 7.32 1.62
CA GLY A 137 10.03 7.14 0.43
C GLY A 137 10.09 8.31 -0.54
N GLN A 138 9.82 8.02 -1.81
CA GLN A 138 9.94 8.95 -2.93
C GLN A 138 8.57 9.19 -3.58
N PHE A 139 8.26 10.44 -3.88
CA PHE A 139 7.05 10.83 -4.61
C PHE A 139 7.09 10.37 -6.06
N VAL A 140 5.98 9.75 -6.49
CA VAL A 140 5.80 9.16 -7.82
C VAL A 140 4.59 9.73 -8.58
N GLY A 141 3.83 10.65 -7.97
CA GLY A 141 2.77 11.41 -8.64
C GLY A 141 1.49 11.52 -7.84
N ARG A 142 0.60 12.41 -8.28
CA ARG A 142 -0.75 12.55 -7.70
C ARG A 142 -1.66 11.46 -8.23
N SER A 143 -2.26 10.71 -7.32
CA SER A 143 -3.11 9.56 -7.59
C SER A 143 -2.45 8.54 -8.55
N ALA A 144 -1.12 8.53 -8.60
CA ALA A 144 -0.37 7.66 -9.48
C ALA A 144 -0.53 6.21 -9.02
N ARG A 145 -0.73 5.32 -9.99
CA ARG A 145 -0.85 3.89 -9.77
C ARG A 145 0.28 3.16 -10.49
N PRO A 146 0.76 2.02 -9.98
CA PRO A 146 1.73 1.21 -10.70
C PRO A 146 1.26 0.78 -12.10
N SER A 147 -0.04 0.53 -12.28
CA SER A 147 -0.64 0.18 -13.57
C SER A 147 -0.55 1.30 -14.63
N ALA A 148 -0.32 2.56 -14.22
CA ALA A 148 -0.11 3.67 -15.15
C ALA A 148 1.19 3.54 -15.98
N TYR A 149 2.10 2.64 -15.60
CA TYR A 149 3.34 2.39 -16.34
C TYR A 149 3.19 1.45 -17.54
N ASP A 150 2.04 0.78 -17.72
CA ASP A 150 1.86 -0.20 -18.80
C ASP A 150 2.19 0.34 -20.20
N PRO A 151 1.71 1.55 -20.62
CA PRO A 151 2.06 2.11 -21.92
C PRO A 151 3.56 2.39 -22.09
N LEU A 152 4.23 2.82 -21.01
CA LEU A 152 5.68 3.04 -21.02
C LEU A 152 6.43 1.71 -21.16
N LEU A 153 6.01 0.67 -20.45
CA LEU A 153 6.62 -0.65 -20.55
C LEU A 153 6.48 -1.24 -21.96
N GLU A 154 5.33 -1.04 -22.61
CA GLU A 154 5.13 -1.39 -24.02
C GLU A 154 6.08 -0.62 -24.93
N HIS A 155 6.20 0.69 -24.73
CA HIS A 155 7.13 1.54 -25.48
C HIS A 155 8.60 1.11 -25.33
N LEU A 156 8.99 0.68 -24.12
CA LEU A 156 10.33 0.15 -23.82
C LEU A 156 10.53 -1.30 -24.30
N GLY A 157 9.56 -1.89 -24.99
CA GLY A 157 9.66 -3.24 -25.54
C GLY A 157 9.59 -4.36 -24.49
N VAL A 158 9.03 -4.09 -23.30
CA VAL A 158 8.88 -5.08 -22.23
C VAL A 158 7.74 -6.05 -22.57
N PRO A 159 8.01 -7.37 -22.70
CA PRO A 159 6.99 -8.36 -23.03
C PRO A 159 5.78 -8.33 -22.07
N GLY A 160 4.59 -8.64 -22.59
CA GLY A 160 3.36 -8.67 -21.79
C GLY A 160 3.37 -9.70 -20.65
N ASN A 161 4.23 -10.72 -20.74
CA ASN A 161 4.42 -11.75 -19.72
C ASN A 161 5.66 -11.50 -18.84
N ASP A 162 6.33 -10.35 -18.93
CA ASP A 162 7.46 -10.04 -18.08
C ASP A 162 7.01 -9.86 -16.61
N PRO A 163 7.69 -10.49 -15.63
CA PRO A 163 7.42 -10.34 -14.21
C PRO A 163 7.36 -8.89 -13.67
N ILE A 164 7.97 -7.88 -14.32
CA ILE A 164 7.76 -6.47 -13.92
C ILE A 164 6.27 -6.16 -13.78
N ARG A 165 5.45 -6.60 -14.73
CA ARG A 165 4.00 -6.32 -14.72
C ARG A 165 3.30 -6.99 -13.54
N LEU A 166 3.74 -8.18 -13.15
CA LEU A 166 3.24 -8.88 -11.97
C LEU A 166 3.60 -8.12 -10.69
N TYR A 167 4.82 -7.59 -10.59
CA TYR A 167 5.27 -6.80 -9.44
C TYR A 167 4.57 -5.46 -9.33
N LEU A 168 4.39 -4.74 -10.44
CA LEU A 168 3.63 -3.49 -10.44
C LEU A 168 2.16 -3.75 -10.08
N ASN A 169 1.54 -4.80 -10.62
CA ASN A 169 0.20 -5.19 -10.21
C ASN A 169 0.15 -5.53 -8.71
N ALA A 170 1.12 -6.26 -8.16
CA ALA A 170 1.19 -6.53 -6.72
C ALA A 170 1.31 -5.24 -5.89
N LEU A 171 2.10 -4.26 -6.33
CA LEU A 171 2.17 -2.94 -5.69
C LEU A 171 0.84 -2.17 -5.76
N ASP A 172 0.01 -2.44 -6.77
CA ASP A 172 -1.28 -1.76 -6.97
C ASP A 172 -2.39 -2.39 -6.12
N VAL A 173 -2.42 -3.73 -5.98
CA VAL A 173 -3.59 -4.43 -5.41
C VAL A 173 -3.33 -5.25 -4.16
N ARG A 174 -2.07 -5.55 -3.80
CA ARG A 174 -1.80 -6.54 -2.73
C ARG A 174 -2.34 -6.12 -1.37
N GLY A 175 -2.38 -4.83 -1.10
CA GLY A 175 -2.77 -4.24 0.19
C GLY A 175 -4.22 -3.81 0.32
N GLY A 176 -5.05 -3.92 -0.73
CA GLY A 176 -6.47 -3.55 -0.63
C GLY A 176 -7.35 -4.54 0.15
N VAL A 177 -6.77 -5.25 1.09
CA VAL A 177 -7.39 -6.31 1.90
C VAL A 177 -8.30 -5.76 2.99
N LEU A 178 -7.95 -4.59 3.53
CA LEU A 178 -8.73 -3.90 4.55
C LEU A 178 -9.44 -2.67 4.01
N GLY A 179 -9.26 -2.40 2.71
CA GLY A 179 -9.70 -1.19 2.03
C GLY A 179 -10.48 -1.51 0.77
N TYR A 180 -11.77 -1.26 0.86
CA TYR A 180 -12.54 -0.83 -0.29
C TYR A 180 -11.80 0.39 -0.85
N GLU A 181 -11.35 0.38 -2.12
CA GLU A 181 -10.84 1.59 -2.77
C GLU A 181 -11.95 2.65 -2.76
N PHE A 182 -12.01 3.48 -1.73
CA PHE A 182 -12.84 4.66 -1.75
C PHE A 182 -12.17 5.67 -2.66
N GLU A 183 -13.02 6.39 -3.37
CA GLU A 183 -12.70 7.04 -4.62
C GLU A 183 -11.56 8.06 -4.55
N ASN A 184 -11.10 8.46 -3.35
CA ASN A 184 -9.99 9.39 -3.12
C ASN A 184 -9.25 9.15 -1.79
N THR A 185 -9.30 7.95 -1.19
CA THR A 185 -8.64 7.71 0.10
C THR A 185 -7.22 7.20 -0.12
N GLY A 186 -6.23 7.93 0.42
CA GLY A 186 -4.89 7.40 0.61
C GLY A 186 -4.88 6.14 1.48
N GLY A 187 -3.75 5.43 1.49
CA GLY A 187 -3.57 4.21 2.24
C GLY A 187 -2.43 3.37 1.69
N THR A 188 -2.37 2.11 2.15
CA THR A 188 -1.45 1.09 1.64
C THR A 188 -2.08 0.41 0.43
N TYR A 189 -1.47 0.55 -0.76
CA TYR A 189 -2.01 -0.06 -1.99
C TYR A 189 -1.47 -1.48 -2.17
N GLY A 190 -0.17 -1.67 -1.95
CA GLY A 190 0.46 -2.98 -2.07
C GLY A 190 1.94 -2.92 -1.78
N TRP A 191 2.54 -4.09 -1.64
CA TRP A 191 3.94 -4.25 -1.31
C TRP A 191 4.58 -5.40 -2.07
N LEU A 192 5.90 -5.42 -2.09
CA LEU A 192 6.72 -6.54 -2.49
C LEU A 192 7.52 -7.03 -1.29
N ASN A 193 7.71 -8.34 -1.19
CA ASN A 193 8.67 -8.90 -0.25
C ASN A 193 10.12 -8.65 -0.72
N PRO A 194 11.15 -8.94 0.09
CA PRO A 194 12.55 -8.70 -0.28
C PRO A 194 13.00 -9.36 -1.59
N ALA A 195 12.58 -10.61 -1.85
CA ALA A 195 12.98 -11.34 -3.05
C ALA A 195 12.37 -10.74 -4.32
N GLU A 196 11.07 -10.41 -4.26
CA GLU A 196 10.37 -9.73 -5.35
C GLU A 196 10.93 -8.33 -5.62
N THR A 197 11.30 -7.62 -4.55
CA THR A 197 11.92 -6.29 -4.63
C THR A 197 13.27 -6.33 -5.33
N ALA A 198 14.10 -7.32 -4.99
CA ALA A 198 15.38 -7.53 -5.65
C ALA A 198 15.22 -7.86 -7.15
N ASP A 199 14.26 -8.72 -7.52
CA ASP A 199 14.01 -9.04 -8.93
C ASP A 199 13.43 -7.83 -9.69
N LEU A 200 12.50 -7.08 -9.09
CA LEU A 200 12.01 -5.83 -9.67
C LEU A 200 13.15 -4.85 -9.92
N ALA A 201 14.03 -4.63 -8.94
CA ALA A 201 15.18 -3.73 -9.08
C ALA A 201 16.10 -4.17 -10.24
N ALA A 202 16.45 -5.46 -10.29
CA ALA A 202 17.32 -6.01 -11.32
C ALA A 202 16.72 -5.91 -12.73
N ARG A 203 15.39 -6.02 -12.87
CA ARG A 203 14.69 -5.89 -14.15
C ARG A 203 14.58 -4.44 -14.60
N LEU A 204 14.15 -3.54 -13.71
CA LEU A 204 14.07 -2.11 -14.01
C LEU A 204 15.45 -1.51 -14.32
N ASP A 205 16.53 -2.09 -13.79
CA ASP A 205 17.88 -1.65 -14.10
C ASP A 205 18.32 -1.92 -15.54
N LYS A 206 17.66 -2.83 -16.26
CA LYS A 206 17.96 -3.15 -17.66
C LYS A 206 17.22 -2.23 -18.64
N LEU A 207 16.24 -1.47 -18.16
CA LEU A 207 15.45 -0.58 -18.98
C LEU A 207 16.19 0.74 -19.23
N ASP A 208 15.92 1.35 -20.38
CA ASP A 208 16.40 2.70 -20.73
C ASP A 208 15.56 3.76 -20.02
N LEU A 209 15.74 3.86 -18.70
CA LEU A 209 15.08 4.83 -17.84
C LEU A 209 16.10 5.89 -17.39
N PRO A 210 15.67 7.16 -17.17
CA PRO A 210 16.53 8.26 -16.71
C PRO A 210 17.49 7.84 -15.61
N ARG A 211 18.77 8.20 -15.72
CA ARG A 211 19.84 7.77 -14.80
C ARG A 211 20.31 8.92 -13.92
N TYR A 212 20.48 8.64 -12.64
CA TYR A 212 21.09 9.50 -11.62
C TYR A 212 21.61 8.58 -10.50
N GLU A 213 22.34 9.15 -9.55
CA GLU A 213 22.84 8.40 -8.39
C GLU A 213 21.68 7.73 -7.63
N ARG A 214 21.84 6.49 -7.18
CA ARG A 214 20.75 5.72 -6.56
C ARG A 214 20.54 6.10 -5.09
N THR A 215 20.15 7.35 -4.86
CA THR A 215 19.87 7.92 -3.53
C THR A 215 18.57 8.72 -3.55
N PHE A 216 17.92 8.88 -2.39
CA PHE A 216 16.72 9.71 -2.25
C PHE A 216 16.99 11.19 -2.57
N ALA A 217 18.17 11.69 -2.20
CA ALA A 217 18.58 13.06 -2.51
C ALA A 217 18.67 13.31 -4.03
N ALA A 218 19.28 12.39 -4.78
CA ALA A 218 19.39 12.50 -6.23
C ALA A 218 18.03 12.34 -6.93
N ALA A 219 17.17 11.43 -6.46
CA ALA A 219 15.79 11.30 -6.94
C ALA A 219 14.99 12.60 -6.73
N SER A 220 15.10 13.21 -5.54
CA SER A 220 14.47 14.50 -5.22
C SER A 220 15.00 15.64 -6.08
N ALA A 221 16.33 15.68 -6.32
CA ALA A 221 16.92 16.66 -7.22
C ALA A 221 16.43 16.50 -8.67
N ALA A 222 16.32 15.27 -9.17
CA ALA A 222 15.78 14.98 -10.50
C ALA A 222 14.31 15.38 -10.62
N PHE A 223 13.50 15.14 -9.58
CA PHE A 223 12.12 15.63 -9.50
C PHE A 223 12.02 17.15 -9.59
N GLY A 224 12.87 17.88 -8.85
CA GLY A 224 12.92 19.35 -8.91
C GLY A 224 13.37 19.90 -10.26
N ALA A 225 14.35 19.24 -10.89
CA ALA A 225 14.83 19.59 -12.23
C ALA A 225 13.74 19.41 -13.30
N PHE A 226 12.97 18.32 -13.22
CA PHE A 226 11.84 18.06 -14.13
C PHE A 226 10.80 19.18 -14.11
N HIS A 227 10.43 19.67 -12.93
CA HIS A 227 9.44 20.75 -12.78
C HIS A 227 9.95 22.12 -13.27
N SER A 228 11.26 22.28 -13.42
CA SER A 228 11.90 23.54 -13.80
C SER A 228 12.23 23.62 -15.30
N GLY A 229 12.09 22.51 -16.05
CA GLY A 229 12.49 22.40 -17.46
C GLY A 229 11.33 22.16 -18.43
N PRO A 230 11.58 22.22 -19.74
CA PRO A 230 10.63 21.74 -20.75
C PRO A 230 10.45 20.21 -20.60
N SER A 231 9.21 19.73 -20.54
CA SER A 231 8.88 18.31 -20.39
C SER A 231 8.00 17.80 -21.53
N SER A 232 8.25 16.57 -21.97
CA SER A 232 7.37 15.76 -22.82
C SER A 232 6.41 14.91 -21.95
N GLU A 233 5.29 14.45 -22.53
CA GLU A 233 4.33 13.61 -21.81
C GLU A 233 4.93 12.27 -21.33
N LEU A 234 5.92 11.73 -22.04
CA LEU A 234 6.59 10.47 -21.66
C LEU A 234 7.70 10.66 -20.63
N ASP A 235 8.16 11.89 -20.43
CA ASP A 235 9.26 12.17 -19.51
C ASP A 235 8.83 11.91 -18.05
N TRP A 236 7.56 12.17 -17.71
CA TRP A 236 7.06 11.98 -16.35
C TRP A 236 6.92 10.50 -15.94
N PRO A 237 6.24 9.63 -16.72
CA PRO A 237 6.21 8.20 -16.41
C PRO A 237 7.61 7.57 -16.36
N ALA A 238 8.51 7.93 -17.30
CA ALA A 238 9.86 7.40 -17.32
C ALA A 238 10.67 7.84 -16.09
N LEU A 239 10.57 9.11 -15.71
CA LEU A 239 11.20 9.64 -14.51
C LEU A 239 10.66 8.96 -13.24
N THR A 240 9.35 8.82 -13.10
CA THR A 240 8.78 8.21 -11.89
C THR A 240 9.02 6.71 -11.81
N LEU A 241 9.01 5.98 -12.93
CA LEU A 241 9.44 4.58 -12.93
C LEU A 241 10.94 4.45 -12.58
N SER A 242 11.76 5.44 -12.92
CA SER A 242 13.14 5.49 -12.44
C SER A 242 13.24 5.69 -10.92
N PHE A 243 12.31 6.42 -10.30
CA PHE A 243 12.22 6.54 -8.83
C PHE A 243 11.88 5.18 -8.21
N VAL A 244 10.95 4.43 -8.80
CA VAL A 244 10.62 3.06 -8.39
C VAL A 244 11.87 2.18 -8.44
N ARG A 245 12.63 2.23 -9.55
CA ARG A 245 13.92 1.51 -9.67
C ARG A 245 14.90 1.90 -8.56
N THR A 246 15.03 3.19 -8.27
CA THR A 246 15.94 3.71 -7.24
C THR A 246 15.56 3.19 -5.86
N VAL A 247 14.30 3.33 -5.45
CA VAL A 247 13.83 2.86 -4.13
C VAL A 247 13.90 1.34 -4.02
N ALA A 248 13.50 0.59 -5.06
CA ALA A 248 13.65 -0.86 -5.08
C ALA A 248 15.11 -1.30 -4.98
N THR A 249 16.04 -0.57 -5.59
CA THR A 249 17.47 -0.88 -5.46
C THR A 249 17.97 -0.65 -4.04
N ILE A 250 17.60 0.47 -3.41
CA ILE A 250 17.98 0.79 -2.03
C ILE A 250 17.41 -0.26 -1.07
N ALA A 251 16.14 -0.64 -1.22
CA ALA A 251 15.53 -1.68 -0.40
C ALA A 251 16.20 -3.05 -0.62
N ALA A 252 16.52 -3.40 -1.87
CA ALA A 252 17.17 -4.67 -2.19
C ALA A 252 18.56 -4.80 -1.56
N THR A 253 19.35 -3.72 -1.47
CA THR A 253 20.69 -3.78 -0.85
C THR A 253 20.65 -4.00 0.66
N THR A 254 19.53 -3.69 1.31
CA THR A 254 19.31 -3.91 2.75
C THR A 254 18.44 -5.14 3.04
N GLY A 255 18.05 -5.91 2.01
CA GLY A 255 17.19 -7.08 2.16
C GLY A 255 15.75 -6.74 2.57
N GLN A 256 15.27 -5.55 2.20
CA GLN A 256 13.94 -5.04 2.52
C GLN A 256 13.00 -5.12 1.32
N GLY A 257 11.70 -5.00 1.59
CA GLY A 257 10.65 -4.88 0.58
C GLY A 257 10.48 -3.44 0.08
N VAL A 258 9.55 -3.25 -0.84
CA VAL A 258 8.99 -1.93 -1.18
C VAL A 258 7.49 -1.90 -1.01
N LEU A 259 6.94 -0.74 -0.67
CA LEU A 259 5.50 -0.51 -0.53
C LEU A 259 5.07 0.72 -1.33
N TRP A 260 3.94 0.61 -2.01
CA TRP A 260 3.27 1.72 -2.66
C TRP A 260 2.14 2.23 -1.77
N GLY A 261 2.13 3.53 -1.50
CA GLY A 261 1.11 4.15 -0.67
C GLY A 261 0.63 5.48 -1.24
N GLY A 262 -0.63 5.82 -0.95
CA GLY A 262 -1.19 7.15 -1.15
C GLY A 262 -1.33 7.87 0.18
N ASP A 263 -0.90 9.13 0.29
CA ASP A 263 -1.00 9.93 1.51
C ASP A 263 -0.44 9.27 2.80
N LEU A 264 0.59 8.45 2.66
CA LEU A 264 1.34 7.94 3.81
C LEU A 264 2.48 8.92 4.13
N TYR A 265 2.46 9.57 5.29
CA TYR A 265 3.51 10.54 5.64
C TYR A 265 4.18 10.14 6.95
N PRO A 266 5.12 9.18 6.94
CA PRO A 266 5.82 8.72 8.14
C PRO A 266 6.36 9.86 9.01
N GLU A 267 6.84 10.92 8.38
CA GLU A 267 7.30 12.16 9.01
C GLU A 267 6.18 12.87 9.79
N SER A 268 5.03 13.13 9.17
CA SER A 268 3.89 13.77 9.82
C SER A 268 3.35 12.90 10.95
N TRP A 269 3.39 11.59 10.77
CA TRP A 269 3.01 10.62 11.80
C TRP A 269 3.94 10.63 13.00
N ARG A 270 5.26 10.69 12.78
CA ARG A 270 6.25 10.77 13.86
C ARG A 270 6.18 12.09 14.61
N GLU A 271 6.01 13.21 13.88
CA GLU A 271 5.83 14.53 14.47
C GLU A 271 4.58 14.59 15.34
N LEU A 272 3.43 14.10 14.84
CA LEU A 272 2.17 14.05 15.59
C LEU A 272 2.31 13.25 16.90
N LEU A 273 3.14 12.21 16.90
CA LEU A 273 3.31 11.30 18.03
C LEU A 273 4.54 11.62 18.90
N ASN A 274 5.28 12.69 18.62
CA ASN A 274 6.54 13.01 19.30
C ASN A 274 7.53 11.81 19.36
N LEU A 275 7.64 11.06 18.26
CA LEU A 275 8.56 9.93 18.08
C LEU A 275 9.79 10.34 17.27
#